data_AF-A0A843ELM0-F1
#
_entry.id   AF-A0A843ELM0-F1
#
_cell.length_a   1.000
_cell.length_b   1.000
_cell.length_c   1.000
_cell.angle_alpha   90.00
_cell.angle_beta   90.00
_cell.angle_gamma   90.00
#
_symmetry.space_group_name_H-M   'P 1'
#
loop_
_entity.id
_entity.type
_entity.pdbx_description
1 polymer ?
#
loop_
_entity_poly.entity_id
_entity_poly.type
_entity_poly.pdbx_seq_one_letter_code
_entity_poly.pdbx_strand_id
1 'polypeptide(L)'
;MTLGLGLDTGGTYTDAAIIDLDNNDVLYCTKSHTTREDLSIGLRNVMMLIPQEYLPKIGVVSLSSTLATNSVVEGKGCRVGLICIGNEYDNSVRSDFSIVISGGHDLHGNEAKPLDVEAAKKFLEEIKGKVDGLSINGFLSVRNPDHENKIKALAKSILDVPVICGHELSSGLGFNERTSTSIMNARLIPIIDDLSKLVKKVMVELSIHAPLMIVRGDGSMMGEDIAKERPVETIISGPAASLIGAMVLTGHKDAIVMDMGGTTTDIGILRNGRPRLDPEGAVIGGKRTRVMAADIETSGIGGDSRILVNGPNMILSSLRVMPVCLACKEWEFVHDYYRRLKDIVSRPTP
;
A
#
# COMPACT_ATOMS: atom_id res chain seq x y z
N MET A 1 29.09 -8.83 -7.19
CA MET A 1 28.44 -8.09 -6.13
C MET A 1 27.58 -7.00 -6.74
N THR A 2 26.35 -7.39 -7.04
CA THR A 2 25.27 -6.49 -7.42
C THR A 2 24.48 -6.18 -6.15
N LEU A 3 24.30 -4.89 -5.82
CA LEU A 3 23.61 -4.50 -4.60
C LEU A 3 22.14 -4.17 -4.86
N GLY A 4 21.27 -4.55 -3.93
CA GLY A 4 19.90 -4.08 -3.86
C GLY A 4 19.77 -2.98 -2.82
N LEU A 5 19.06 -1.90 -3.16
CA LEU A 5 18.64 -0.88 -2.20
C LEU A 5 17.15 -1.06 -1.90
N GLY A 6 16.83 -1.51 -0.69
CA GLY A 6 15.47 -1.51 -0.16
C GLY A 6 15.15 -0.19 0.53
N LEU A 7 13.99 0.39 0.24
CA LEU A 7 13.43 1.57 0.88
C LEU A 7 12.04 1.23 1.41
N ASP A 8 11.79 1.51 2.69
CA ASP A 8 10.45 1.44 3.26
C ASP A 8 10.03 2.79 3.85
N THR A 9 8.93 3.34 3.32
CA THR A 9 8.39 4.60 3.80
C THR A 9 7.19 4.35 4.72
N GLY A 10 7.49 4.27 6.02
CA GLY A 10 6.53 4.12 7.10
C GLY A 10 5.97 5.46 7.60
N GLY A 11 5.01 5.39 8.52
CA GLY A 11 4.38 6.59 9.11
C GLY A 11 5.26 7.37 10.09
N THR A 12 6.31 6.78 10.64
CA THR A 12 7.20 7.39 11.65
C THR A 12 8.64 7.50 11.14
N TYR A 13 9.13 6.43 10.53
CA TYR A 13 10.48 6.34 9.98
C TYR A 13 10.43 5.91 8.52
N THR A 14 11.41 6.40 7.78
CA THR A 14 11.78 5.90 6.46
C THR A 14 13.07 5.10 6.65
N ASP A 15 13.03 3.82 6.32
CA ASP A 15 14.12 2.88 6.54
C ASP A 15 14.77 2.53 5.18
N ALA A 16 16.08 2.30 5.20
CA ALA A 16 16.83 1.85 4.02
C ALA A 16 17.78 0.71 4.37
N ALA A 17 17.89 -0.25 3.46
CA ALA A 17 18.80 -1.38 3.57
C ALA A 17 19.56 -1.62 2.26
N ILE A 18 20.86 -1.88 2.37
CA ILE A 18 21.72 -2.37 1.28
C ILE A 18 21.91 -3.86 1.47
N ILE A 19 21.57 -4.63 0.44
CA ILE A 19 21.64 -6.08 0.42
C ILE A 19 22.57 -6.52 -0.71
N ASP A 20 23.46 -7.47 -0.45
CA ASP A 20 24.17 -8.18 -1.49
C ASP A 20 23.24 -9.23 -2.11
N LEU A 21 22.91 -9.06 -3.38
CA LEU A 21 21.97 -9.95 -4.08
C LEU A 21 22.58 -11.31 -4.43
N ASP A 22 23.91 -11.45 -4.36
CA ASP A 22 24.59 -12.70 -4.70
C ASP A 22 24.47 -13.73 -3.56
N ASN A 23 24.45 -13.28 -2.30
CA ASN A 23 24.43 -14.15 -1.11
C ASN A 23 23.32 -13.83 -0.09
N ASN A 24 22.54 -12.77 -0.32
CA ASN A 24 21.48 -12.25 0.55
C ASN A 24 21.94 -11.63 1.88
N ASP A 25 23.20 -11.20 1.98
CA ASP A 25 23.70 -10.53 3.18
C ASP A 25 23.24 -9.07 3.25
N VAL A 26 22.81 -8.65 4.45
CA VAL A 26 22.51 -7.25 4.74
C VAL A 26 23.82 -6.52 5.06
N LEU A 27 24.25 -5.64 4.16
CA LEU A 27 25.52 -4.92 4.28
C LEU A 27 25.42 -3.62 5.07
N TYR A 28 24.27 -2.95 4.99
CA TYR A 28 24.06 -1.66 5.65
C TYR A 28 22.59 -1.40 5.90
N CYS A 29 22.25 -0.87 7.07
CA CYS A 29 20.90 -0.40 7.40
C CYS A 29 20.98 1.00 7.98
N THR A 30 20.02 1.84 7.61
CA THR A 30 19.87 3.18 8.17
C THR A 30 18.40 3.58 8.20
N LYS A 31 18.09 4.62 8.98
CA LYS A 31 16.74 5.15 9.11
C LYS A 31 16.76 6.64 9.31
N SER A 32 15.73 7.31 8.82
CA SER A 32 15.47 8.73 9.06
C SER A 32 14.02 8.94 9.46
N HIS A 33 13.70 10.07 10.06
CA HIS A 33 12.32 10.43 10.36
C HIS A 33 11.53 10.64 9.07
N THR A 34 10.32 10.09 9.00
CA THR A 34 9.42 10.37 7.88
C THR A 34 8.87 11.78 7.99
N THR A 35 9.12 12.60 6.98
CA THR A 35 8.49 13.91 6.84
C THR A 35 7.17 13.74 6.10
N ARG A 36 6.05 13.61 6.83
CA ARG A 36 4.74 13.30 6.24
C ARG A 36 4.22 14.35 5.25
N GLU A 37 4.57 15.61 5.48
CA GLU A 37 4.18 16.72 4.61
C GLU A 37 4.97 16.73 3.29
N ASP A 38 6.16 16.13 3.30
CA ASP A 38 7.02 16.01 2.12
C ASP A 38 7.93 14.78 2.28
N LEU A 39 7.48 13.65 1.73
CA LEU A 39 8.20 12.39 1.81
C LEU A 39 9.60 12.46 1.16
N SER A 40 9.86 13.49 0.34
CA SER A 40 11.14 13.68 -0.34
C SER A 40 12.25 13.93 0.66
N ILE A 41 11.94 14.65 1.73
CA ILE A 41 12.88 14.99 2.76
C ILE A 41 13.31 13.72 3.49
N GLY A 42 12.34 12.88 3.89
CA GLY A 42 12.62 11.59 4.55
C GLY A 42 13.44 10.64 3.67
N LEU A 43 13.02 10.48 2.42
CA LEU A 43 13.71 9.64 1.42
C LEU A 43 15.13 10.15 1.12
N ARG A 44 15.28 11.45 0.90
CA ARG A 44 16.60 12.07 0.66
C ARG A 44 17.50 11.92 1.88
N ASN A 45 16.99 12.17 3.07
CA ASN A 45 17.77 12.05 4.30
C ASN A 45 18.26 10.61 4.50
N VAL A 46 17.40 9.61 4.32
CA VAL A 46 17.81 8.21 4.49
C VAL A 46 18.80 7.77 3.41
N MET A 47 18.61 8.19 2.16
CA MET A 47 19.50 7.81 1.05
C MET A 47 20.87 8.51 1.14
N MET A 48 20.95 9.74 1.66
CA MET A 48 22.23 10.42 1.89
C MET A 48 23.09 9.78 2.98
N LEU A 49 22.49 8.97 3.87
CA LEU A 49 23.23 8.23 4.91
C LEU A 49 23.89 6.97 4.34
N ILE A 50 23.53 6.54 3.13
CA ILE A 50 24.12 5.36 2.49
C ILE A 50 25.60 5.65 2.13
N PRO A 51 26.54 4.76 2.48
CA PRO A 51 27.94 4.90 2.07
C PRO A 51 28.10 5.05 0.56
N GLN A 52 28.86 6.06 0.15
CA GLN A 52 29.06 6.43 -1.26
C GLN A 52 29.66 5.28 -2.10
N GLU A 53 30.42 4.38 -1.49
CA GLU A 53 31.02 3.21 -2.14
C GLU A 53 30.00 2.14 -2.59
N TYR A 54 28.78 2.17 -2.04
CA TYR A 54 27.70 1.27 -2.43
C TYR A 54 26.88 1.81 -3.60
N LEU A 55 26.71 3.13 -3.73
CA LEU A 55 25.80 3.75 -4.71
C LEU A 55 26.05 3.29 -6.16
N PRO A 56 27.30 3.23 -6.67
CA PRO A 56 27.56 2.81 -8.05
C PRO A 56 27.28 1.32 -8.31
N LYS A 57 27.16 0.50 -7.24
CA LYS A 57 26.94 -0.95 -7.32
C LYS A 57 25.48 -1.34 -7.18
N ILE A 58 24.59 -0.38 -6.90
CA ILE A 58 23.16 -0.61 -6.81
C ILE A 58 22.64 -1.00 -8.20
N GLY A 59 22.16 -2.24 -8.31
CA GLY A 59 21.57 -2.79 -9.53
C GLY A 59 20.04 -2.77 -9.54
N VAL A 60 19.41 -2.54 -8.38
CA VAL A 60 17.95 -2.41 -8.24
C VAL A 60 17.62 -1.56 -7.01
N VAL A 61 16.59 -0.72 -7.12
CA VAL A 61 15.97 -0.03 -5.98
C VAL A 61 14.56 -0.58 -5.80
N SER A 62 14.20 -1.05 -4.61
CA SER A 62 12.86 -1.50 -4.29
C SER A 62 12.21 -0.59 -3.25
N LEU A 63 10.99 -0.14 -3.50
CA LEU A 63 10.23 0.75 -2.63
C LEU A 63 8.97 0.06 -2.11
N SER A 64 8.83 -0.01 -0.79
CA SER A 64 7.54 -0.22 -0.11
C SER A 64 7.09 1.06 0.58
N SER A 65 5.78 1.22 0.74
CA SER A 65 5.23 2.35 1.47
C SER A 65 3.87 2.02 2.07
N THR A 66 3.64 2.55 3.27
CA THR A 66 2.33 2.53 3.92
C THR A 66 1.36 3.57 3.36
N LEU A 67 1.80 4.42 2.41
CA LEU A 67 1.00 5.51 1.87
C LEU A 67 -0.29 5.01 1.21
N ALA A 68 -0.23 3.97 0.38
CA ALA A 68 -1.42 3.42 -0.27
C ALA A 68 -2.44 2.90 0.74
N THR A 69 -1.99 2.09 1.71
CA THR A 69 -2.84 1.56 2.78
C THR A 69 -3.50 2.68 3.58
N ASN A 70 -2.71 3.67 4.02
CA ASN A 70 -3.20 4.78 4.82
C ASN A 70 -4.17 5.67 4.03
N SER A 71 -3.88 5.97 2.78
CA SER A 71 -4.76 6.75 1.91
C SER A 71 -6.12 6.10 1.76
N VAL A 72 -6.18 4.79 1.50
CA VAL A 72 -7.46 4.09 1.38
C VAL A 72 -8.22 4.05 2.71
N VAL A 73 -7.54 3.74 3.82
CA VAL A 73 -8.17 3.65 5.15
C VAL A 73 -8.69 5.01 5.63
N GLU A 74 -7.93 6.08 5.42
CA GLU A 74 -8.32 7.45 5.80
C GLU A 74 -9.28 8.09 4.79
N GLY A 75 -9.62 7.38 3.70
CA GLY A 75 -10.45 7.91 2.61
C GLY A 75 -9.79 9.07 1.84
N LYS A 76 -8.48 9.25 2.01
CA LYS A 76 -7.68 10.26 1.33
C LYS A 76 -7.28 9.77 -0.06
N GLY A 77 -7.23 10.68 -1.01
CA GLY A 77 -7.01 10.33 -2.41
C GLY A 77 -7.35 11.49 -3.32
N CYS A 78 -7.18 11.26 -4.61
CA CYS A 78 -7.67 12.19 -5.62
C CYS A 78 -9.18 12.04 -5.84
N ARG A 79 -9.81 13.01 -6.50
CA ARG A 79 -11.25 12.97 -6.81
C ARG A 79 -11.50 12.00 -7.95
N VAL A 80 -12.46 11.09 -7.79
CA VAL A 80 -12.72 10.02 -8.75
C VAL A 80 -14.14 10.08 -9.30
N GLY A 81 -14.26 10.02 -10.63
CA GLY A 81 -15.51 9.73 -11.32
C GLY A 81 -15.75 8.23 -11.45
N LEU A 82 -17.01 7.80 -11.42
CA LEU A 82 -17.42 6.41 -11.61
C LEU A 82 -18.49 6.30 -12.71
N ILE A 83 -18.29 5.39 -13.67
CA ILE A 83 -19.32 4.97 -14.61
C ILE A 83 -19.62 3.49 -14.35
N CYS A 84 -20.85 3.20 -13.93
CA CYS A 84 -21.37 1.84 -13.81
C CYS A 84 -22.22 1.51 -15.05
N ILE A 85 -21.94 0.39 -15.71
CA ILE A 85 -22.63 -0.02 -16.94
C ILE A 85 -23.47 -1.26 -16.67
N GLY A 86 -24.79 -1.13 -16.81
CA GLY A 86 -25.72 -2.27 -16.77
C GLY A 86 -26.05 -2.82 -15.38
N ASN A 87 -25.48 -2.26 -14.30
CA ASN A 87 -25.83 -2.63 -12.92
C ASN A 87 -25.55 -1.48 -11.95
N GLU A 88 -26.32 -1.41 -10.87
CA GLU A 88 -26.09 -0.44 -9.78
C GLU A 88 -24.99 -0.92 -8.83
N TYR A 89 -24.24 0.03 -8.30
CA TYR A 89 -23.18 -0.20 -7.32
C TYR A 89 -23.65 0.18 -5.92
N ASP A 90 -23.32 -0.66 -4.94
CA ASP A 90 -23.77 -0.53 -3.54
C ASP A 90 -23.14 0.66 -2.77
N ASN A 91 -22.21 1.39 -3.40
CA ASN A 91 -21.46 2.50 -2.79
C ASN A 91 -20.64 2.09 -1.57
N SER A 92 -20.17 0.84 -1.51
CA SER A 92 -19.28 0.31 -0.46
C SER A 92 -18.04 1.19 -0.26
N VAL A 93 -17.46 1.68 -1.35
CA VAL A 93 -16.44 2.75 -1.43
C VAL A 93 -17.01 3.88 -2.27
N ARG A 94 -17.07 5.10 -1.74
CA ARG A 94 -17.67 6.24 -2.44
C ARG A 94 -16.74 6.81 -3.51
N SER A 95 -17.30 7.11 -4.68
CA SER A 95 -16.70 8.03 -5.66
C SER A 95 -17.25 9.45 -5.46
N ASP A 96 -16.57 10.45 -6.01
CA ASP A 96 -16.96 11.86 -5.88
C ASP A 96 -18.07 12.23 -6.88
N PHE A 97 -18.02 11.60 -8.06
CA PHE A 97 -19.05 11.67 -9.09
C PHE A 97 -19.39 10.25 -9.53
N SER A 98 -20.65 9.98 -9.83
CA SER A 98 -21.06 8.68 -10.36
C SER A 98 -22.25 8.79 -11.29
N ILE A 99 -22.32 7.87 -12.25
CA ILE A 99 -23.49 7.64 -13.09
C ILE A 99 -23.67 6.14 -13.32
N VAL A 100 -24.93 5.70 -13.44
CA VAL A 100 -25.28 4.38 -13.95
C VAL A 100 -25.86 4.56 -15.35
N ILE A 101 -25.31 3.85 -16.33
CA ILE A 101 -25.74 3.90 -17.73
C ILE A 101 -26.24 2.54 -18.21
N SER A 102 -27.05 2.53 -19.28
CA SER A 102 -27.48 1.30 -19.95
C SER A 102 -26.30 0.59 -20.62
N GLY A 103 -26.38 -0.73 -20.67
CA GLY A 103 -25.37 -1.61 -21.25
C GLY A 103 -25.29 -2.92 -20.46
N GLY A 104 -24.12 -3.53 -20.45
CA GLY A 104 -23.83 -4.76 -19.70
C GLY A 104 -24.00 -6.02 -20.54
N HIS A 105 -23.43 -7.11 -20.04
CA HIS A 105 -23.44 -8.42 -20.69
C HIS A 105 -24.15 -9.47 -19.83
N ASP A 106 -24.59 -10.56 -20.45
CA ASP A 106 -25.14 -11.73 -19.77
C ASP A 106 -24.05 -12.73 -19.33
N LEU A 107 -24.46 -13.83 -18.70
CA LEU A 107 -23.55 -14.88 -18.21
C LEU A 107 -22.77 -15.59 -19.33
N HIS A 108 -23.22 -15.49 -20.58
CA HIS A 108 -22.56 -16.01 -21.76
C HIS A 108 -21.64 -14.98 -22.44
N GLY A 109 -21.62 -13.74 -21.94
CA GLY A 109 -20.85 -12.63 -22.51
C GLY A 109 -21.54 -11.93 -23.69
N ASN A 110 -22.80 -12.27 -23.98
CA ASN A 110 -23.57 -11.57 -25.00
C ASN A 110 -24.04 -10.21 -24.47
N GLU A 111 -24.17 -9.24 -25.38
CA GLU A 111 -24.72 -7.92 -25.03
C GLU A 111 -26.15 -8.07 -24.53
N ALA A 112 -26.39 -7.73 -23.27
CA ALA A 112 -27.72 -7.83 -22.64
C ALA A 112 -28.58 -6.61 -22.99
N LYS A 113 -27.96 -5.43 -23.05
CA LYS A 113 -28.57 -4.17 -23.49
C LYS A 113 -27.56 -3.35 -24.27
N PRO A 114 -28.01 -2.53 -25.25
CA PRO A 114 -27.13 -1.58 -25.93
C PRO A 114 -26.47 -0.60 -24.95
N LEU A 115 -25.19 -0.32 -25.19
CA LEU A 115 -24.42 0.70 -24.47
C LEU A 115 -24.92 2.12 -24.76
N ASP A 116 -25.22 2.89 -23.71
CA ASP A 116 -25.60 4.30 -23.84
C ASP A 116 -24.36 5.22 -23.85
N VAL A 117 -23.78 5.37 -25.05
CA VAL A 117 -22.59 6.18 -25.28
C VAL A 117 -22.85 7.68 -25.07
N GLU A 118 -24.05 8.16 -25.37
CA GLU A 118 -24.41 9.57 -25.23
C GLU A 118 -24.53 9.98 -23.76
N ALA A 119 -25.13 9.12 -22.91
CA ALA A 119 -25.15 9.34 -21.46
C ALA A 119 -23.72 9.37 -20.88
N ALA A 120 -22.87 8.43 -21.31
CA ALA A 120 -21.46 8.42 -20.90
C ALA A 120 -20.74 9.72 -21.32
N LYS A 121 -20.91 10.17 -22.57
CA LYS A 121 -20.30 11.39 -23.09
C LYS A 121 -20.70 12.63 -22.28
N LYS A 122 -22.00 12.81 -22.03
CA LYS A 122 -22.52 13.93 -21.23
C LYS A 122 -21.93 13.96 -19.83
N PHE A 123 -21.87 12.80 -19.16
CA PHE A 123 -21.27 12.69 -17.84
C PHE A 123 -19.77 13.03 -17.86
N LEU A 124 -19.02 12.53 -18.84
CA LEU A 124 -17.61 12.82 -19.01
C LEU A 124 -17.34 14.32 -19.22
N GLU A 125 -18.17 14.99 -20.02
CA GLU A 125 -18.10 16.45 -20.21
C GLU A 125 -18.44 17.21 -18.91
N GLU A 126 -19.41 16.73 -18.13
CA GLU A 126 -19.80 17.34 -16.85
C GLU A 126 -18.69 17.29 -15.79
N ILE A 127 -17.98 16.16 -15.69
CA ILE A 127 -16.93 15.96 -14.69
C ILE A 127 -15.55 16.47 -15.13
N LYS A 128 -15.41 16.93 -16.38
CA LYS A 128 -14.15 17.43 -16.92
C LYS A 128 -13.57 18.56 -16.06
N GLY A 129 -12.32 18.38 -15.61
CA GLY A 129 -11.65 19.32 -14.70
C GLY A 129 -12.10 19.27 -13.23
N LYS A 130 -13.06 18.40 -12.89
CA LYS A 130 -13.56 18.20 -11.51
C LYS A 130 -13.05 16.91 -10.87
N VAL A 131 -12.52 15.99 -11.67
CA VAL A 131 -11.94 14.72 -11.23
C VAL A 131 -10.49 14.64 -11.62
N ASP A 132 -9.75 13.82 -10.90
CA ASP A 132 -8.33 13.54 -11.09
C ASP A 132 -8.11 12.08 -11.57
N GLY A 133 -9.19 11.28 -11.67
CA GLY A 133 -9.21 9.92 -12.23
C GLY A 133 -10.62 9.42 -12.52
N LEU A 134 -10.74 8.41 -13.39
CA LEU A 134 -12.01 7.80 -13.79
C LEU A 134 -11.99 6.28 -13.66
N SER A 135 -13.02 5.72 -13.05
CA SER A 135 -13.27 4.29 -12.92
C SER A 135 -14.48 3.87 -13.76
N ILE A 136 -14.34 2.84 -14.59
CA ILE A 136 -15.40 2.31 -15.46
C ILE A 136 -15.63 0.84 -15.13
N ASN A 137 -16.87 0.49 -14.74
CA ASN A 137 -17.22 -0.87 -14.33
C ASN A 137 -18.51 -1.34 -15.00
N GLY A 138 -18.39 -2.31 -15.89
CA GLY A 138 -19.51 -2.99 -16.52
C GLY A 138 -19.89 -4.29 -15.84
N PHE A 139 -21.19 -4.57 -15.83
CA PHE A 139 -21.70 -5.85 -15.40
C PHE A 139 -21.19 -6.97 -16.33
N LEU A 140 -20.61 -8.00 -15.72
CA LEU A 140 -19.96 -9.13 -16.41
C LEU A 140 -18.86 -8.73 -17.42
N SER A 141 -18.20 -7.58 -17.24
CA SER A 141 -17.08 -7.18 -18.10
C SER A 141 -15.87 -8.10 -18.07
N VAL A 142 -15.73 -8.90 -16.99
CA VAL A 142 -14.73 -9.99 -16.92
C VAL A 142 -14.98 -11.10 -17.95
N ARG A 143 -16.21 -11.22 -18.47
CA ARG A 143 -16.56 -12.11 -19.59
C ARG A 143 -16.44 -11.41 -20.92
N ASN A 144 -16.92 -10.17 -21.01
CA ASN A 144 -16.83 -9.36 -22.21
C ASN A 144 -16.55 -7.87 -21.86
N PRO A 145 -15.30 -7.39 -22.05
CA PRO A 145 -14.91 -6.04 -21.67
C PRO A 145 -15.26 -4.97 -22.72
N ASP A 146 -15.96 -5.32 -23.81
CA ASP A 146 -16.20 -4.42 -24.95
C ASP A 146 -16.79 -3.07 -24.54
N HIS A 147 -17.82 -3.07 -23.69
CA HIS A 147 -18.43 -1.82 -23.19
C HIS A 147 -17.47 -0.98 -22.35
N GLU A 148 -16.68 -1.61 -21.47
CA GLU A 148 -15.68 -0.88 -20.67
C GLU A 148 -14.62 -0.25 -21.59
N ASN A 149 -14.13 -0.99 -22.59
CA ASN A 149 -13.12 -0.53 -23.54
C ASN A 149 -13.62 0.62 -24.43
N LYS A 150 -14.86 0.56 -24.90
CA LYS A 150 -15.50 1.64 -25.69
C LYS A 150 -15.59 2.94 -24.87
N ILE A 151 -16.07 2.86 -23.63
CA ILE A 151 -16.15 4.04 -22.76
C ILE A 151 -14.75 4.54 -22.37
N LYS A 152 -13.77 3.65 -22.16
CA LYS A 152 -12.38 4.05 -21.90
C LYS A 152 -11.77 4.83 -23.08
N ALA A 153 -11.98 4.37 -24.31
CA ALA A 153 -11.52 5.07 -25.50
C ALA A 153 -12.18 6.46 -25.64
N LEU A 154 -13.49 6.55 -25.40
CA LEU A 154 -14.21 7.83 -25.38
C LEU A 154 -13.68 8.76 -24.29
N ALA A 155 -13.52 8.26 -23.06
CA ALA A 155 -13.04 9.03 -21.92
C ALA A 155 -11.64 9.60 -22.16
N LYS A 156 -10.71 8.84 -22.74
CA LYS A 156 -9.37 9.30 -23.12
C LYS A 156 -9.38 10.46 -24.14
N SER A 157 -10.46 10.60 -24.92
CA SER A 157 -10.60 11.72 -25.87
C SER A 157 -11.17 13.00 -25.25
N ILE A 158 -11.81 12.89 -24.08
CA ILE A 158 -12.53 13.99 -23.41
C ILE A 158 -11.77 14.50 -22.19
N LEU A 159 -11.22 13.57 -21.40
CA LEU A 159 -10.56 13.82 -20.13
C LEU A 159 -9.04 13.66 -20.26
N ASP A 160 -8.31 14.46 -19.49
CA ASP A 160 -6.85 14.39 -19.34
C ASP A 160 -6.48 13.82 -17.97
N VAL A 161 -7.09 12.69 -17.60
CA VAL A 161 -6.84 11.98 -16.34
C VAL A 161 -6.74 10.47 -16.56
N PRO A 162 -6.11 9.71 -15.65
CA PRO A 162 -6.09 8.26 -15.71
C PRO A 162 -7.49 7.64 -15.79
N VAL A 163 -7.68 6.68 -16.71
CA VAL A 163 -8.94 5.96 -16.90
C VAL A 163 -8.71 4.45 -16.70
N ILE A 164 -9.44 3.88 -15.76
CA ILE A 164 -9.26 2.51 -15.27
C ILE A 164 -10.54 1.72 -15.48
N CYS A 165 -10.39 0.52 -16.03
CA CYS A 165 -11.49 -0.40 -16.22
C CYS A 165 -11.42 -1.53 -15.18
N GLY A 166 -12.57 -1.88 -14.60
CA GLY A 166 -12.64 -2.91 -13.56
C GLY A 166 -12.11 -4.28 -14.01
N HIS A 167 -12.28 -4.64 -15.29
CA HIS A 167 -11.77 -5.91 -15.83
C HIS A 167 -10.23 -5.97 -15.90
N GLU A 168 -9.55 -4.82 -15.90
CA GLU A 168 -8.09 -4.75 -16.01
C GLU A 168 -7.41 -5.14 -14.69
N LEU A 169 -8.07 -4.86 -13.56
CA LEU A 169 -7.54 -5.11 -12.22
C LEU A 169 -7.83 -6.53 -11.71
N SER A 170 -8.99 -7.09 -12.05
CA SER A 170 -9.36 -8.43 -11.61
C SER A 170 -10.29 -9.12 -12.59
N SER A 171 -10.00 -10.39 -12.88
CA SER A 171 -10.88 -11.30 -13.62
C SER A 171 -11.91 -12.00 -12.73
N GLY A 172 -11.92 -11.72 -11.42
CA GLY A 172 -12.85 -12.32 -10.46
C GLY A 172 -14.30 -11.81 -10.64
N LEU A 173 -15.27 -12.64 -10.28
CA LEU A 173 -16.66 -12.21 -10.13
C LEU A 173 -16.82 -11.24 -8.95
N GLY A 174 -17.98 -10.62 -8.80
CA GLY A 174 -18.24 -9.62 -7.75
C GLY A 174 -18.15 -8.20 -8.29
N PHE A 175 -19.30 -7.70 -8.79
CA PHE A 175 -19.38 -6.37 -9.40
C PHE A 175 -19.05 -5.26 -8.39
N ASN A 176 -19.54 -5.36 -7.15
CA ASN A 176 -19.32 -4.35 -6.12
C ASN A 176 -17.87 -4.34 -5.62
N GLU A 177 -17.26 -5.51 -5.42
CA GLU A 177 -15.88 -5.66 -4.95
C GLU A 177 -14.90 -5.17 -6.02
N ARG A 178 -15.15 -5.50 -7.30
CA ARG A 178 -14.37 -4.95 -8.43
C ARG A 178 -14.52 -3.45 -8.55
N THR A 179 -15.73 -2.94 -8.44
CA THR A 179 -15.99 -1.49 -8.52
C THR A 179 -15.28 -0.76 -7.38
N SER A 180 -15.37 -1.28 -6.16
CA SER A 180 -14.63 -0.78 -4.99
C SER A 180 -13.12 -0.74 -5.25
N THR A 181 -12.57 -1.84 -5.76
CA THR A 181 -11.14 -1.97 -6.09
C THR A 181 -10.71 -0.95 -7.15
N SER A 182 -11.51 -0.77 -8.19
CA SER A 182 -11.24 0.18 -9.28
C SER A 182 -11.30 1.64 -8.81
N ILE A 183 -12.23 1.98 -7.92
CA ILE A 183 -12.28 3.31 -7.28
C ILE A 183 -11.04 3.54 -6.42
N MET A 184 -10.69 2.58 -5.56
CA MET A 184 -9.48 2.67 -4.73
C MET A 184 -8.22 2.82 -5.59
N ASN A 185 -8.11 2.04 -6.67
CA ASN A 185 -6.99 2.13 -7.61
C ASN A 185 -6.88 3.53 -8.22
N ALA A 186 -7.97 4.04 -8.80
CA ALA A 186 -7.99 5.37 -9.40
C ALA A 186 -7.59 6.47 -8.41
N ARG A 187 -8.03 6.39 -7.16
CA ARG A 187 -7.66 7.34 -6.08
C ARG A 187 -6.16 7.36 -5.78
N LEU A 188 -5.48 6.24 -5.97
CA LEU A 188 -4.07 6.05 -5.60
C LEU A 188 -3.09 6.39 -6.72
N ILE A 189 -3.53 6.50 -7.98
CA ILE A 189 -2.62 6.71 -9.12
C ILE A 189 -1.76 7.97 -8.95
N PRO A 190 -2.33 9.16 -8.67
CA PRO A 190 -1.49 10.36 -8.54
C PRO A 190 -0.52 10.25 -7.36
N ILE A 191 -0.94 9.61 -6.27
CA ILE A 191 -0.16 9.43 -5.04
C ILE A 191 1.09 8.59 -5.31
N ILE A 192 0.94 7.45 -5.97
CA ILE A 192 2.06 6.55 -6.27
C ILE A 192 2.94 7.11 -7.40
N ASP A 193 2.38 7.80 -8.38
CA ASP A 193 3.16 8.46 -9.44
C ASP A 193 4.05 9.58 -8.86
N ASP A 194 3.52 10.42 -7.97
CA ASP A 194 4.28 11.47 -7.30
C ASP A 194 5.40 10.89 -6.43
N LEU A 195 5.11 9.85 -5.64
CA LEU A 195 6.13 9.15 -4.85
C LEU A 195 7.23 8.55 -5.73
N SER A 196 6.87 7.95 -6.87
CA SER A 196 7.83 7.35 -7.80
C SER A 196 8.75 8.41 -8.43
N LYS A 197 8.17 9.55 -8.86
CA LYS A 197 8.93 10.70 -9.39
C LYS A 197 9.91 11.25 -8.37
N LEU A 198 9.49 11.29 -7.10
CA LEU A 198 10.29 11.77 -5.99
C LEU A 198 11.52 10.92 -5.74
N VAL A 199 11.33 9.60 -5.61
CA VAL A 199 12.43 8.65 -5.40
C VAL A 199 13.40 8.72 -6.57
N LYS A 200 12.90 8.78 -7.81
CA LYS A 200 13.74 8.92 -9.00
C LYS A 200 14.57 10.20 -9.00
N LYS A 201 13.99 11.32 -8.59
CA LYS A 201 14.74 12.58 -8.48
C LYS A 201 15.93 12.43 -7.53
N VAL A 202 15.71 11.81 -6.36
CA VAL A 202 16.78 11.55 -5.38
C VAL A 202 17.80 10.55 -5.93
N MET A 203 17.38 9.52 -6.66
CA MET A 203 18.28 8.58 -7.33
C MET A 203 19.20 9.30 -8.32
N VAL A 204 18.67 10.22 -9.13
CA VAL A 204 19.47 11.04 -10.06
C VAL A 204 20.46 11.93 -9.32
N GLU A 205 20.02 12.61 -8.25
CA GLU A 205 20.90 13.45 -7.41
C GLU A 205 22.09 12.66 -6.83
N LEU A 206 21.86 11.38 -6.50
CA LEU A 206 22.87 10.47 -5.93
C LEU A 206 23.57 9.60 -6.98
N SER A 207 23.36 9.86 -8.28
CA SER A 207 23.97 9.11 -9.39
C SER A 207 23.67 7.60 -9.37
N ILE A 208 22.49 7.21 -8.89
CA ILE A 208 21.98 5.83 -8.90
C ILE A 208 21.24 5.59 -10.23
N HIS A 209 21.75 4.69 -11.06
CA HIS A 209 21.23 4.41 -12.41
C HIS A 209 20.38 3.13 -12.50
N ALA A 210 19.99 2.57 -11.36
CA ALA A 210 19.22 1.33 -11.27
C ALA A 210 17.72 1.52 -11.60
N PRO A 211 17.02 0.46 -12.02
CA PRO A 211 15.56 0.47 -12.11
C PRO A 211 14.92 0.61 -10.72
N LEU A 212 13.83 1.40 -10.66
CA LEU A 212 12.94 1.48 -9.51
C LEU A 212 11.84 0.43 -9.62
N MET A 213 11.74 -0.41 -8.60
CA MET A 213 10.74 -1.44 -8.42
C MET A 213 9.85 -1.09 -7.23
N ILE A 214 8.55 -1.36 -7.35
CA ILE A 214 7.57 -1.14 -6.28
C ILE A 214 7.14 -2.49 -5.72
N VAL A 215 7.14 -2.62 -4.40
CA VAL A 215 6.71 -3.84 -3.71
C VAL A 215 5.18 -3.95 -3.72
N ARG A 216 4.68 -5.13 -4.06
CA ARG A 216 3.26 -5.47 -4.07
C ARG A 216 2.84 -6.07 -2.73
N GLY A 217 1.55 -6.03 -2.42
CA GLY A 217 0.96 -6.60 -1.21
C GLY A 217 1.11 -8.11 -1.10
N ASP A 218 1.44 -8.81 -2.18
CA ASP A 218 1.75 -10.25 -2.19
C ASP A 218 3.24 -10.57 -1.94
N GLY A 219 4.07 -9.55 -1.71
CA GLY A 219 5.52 -9.66 -1.49
C GLY A 219 6.35 -9.73 -2.78
N SER A 220 5.72 -9.72 -3.95
CA SER A 220 6.44 -9.60 -5.22
C SER A 220 6.77 -8.14 -5.57
N MET A 221 7.50 -7.91 -6.65
CA MET A 221 7.85 -6.57 -7.13
C MET A 221 7.29 -6.32 -8.53
N MET A 222 6.96 -5.08 -8.83
CA MET A 222 6.58 -4.61 -10.16
C MET A 222 7.37 -3.37 -10.58
N GLY A 223 7.52 -3.17 -11.88
CA GLY A 223 8.10 -1.94 -12.40
C GLY A 223 7.17 -0.74 -12.15
N GLU A 224 7.75 0.46 -12.17
CA GLU A 224 7.01 1.70 -11.94
C GLU A 224 5.82 1.89 -12.90
N ASP A 225 5.95 1.48 -14.17
CA ASP A 225 4.92 1.72 -15.18
C ASP A 225 3.64 0.95 -14.83
N ILE A 226 3.81 -0.29 -14.38
CA ILE A 226 2.70 -1.13 -13.88
C ILE A 226 2.16 -0.55 -12.58
N ALA A 227 3.02 -0.06 -11.68
CA ALA A 227 2.61 0.53 -10.41
C ALA A 227 1.75 1.79 -10.59
N LYS A 228 1.97 2.56 -11.67
CA LYS A 228 1.14 3.72 -12.03
C LYS A 228 -0.24 3.33 -12.55
N GLU A 229 -0.36 2.18 -13.20
CA GLU A 229 -1.66 1.67 -13.66
C GLU A 229 -2.41 0.95 -12.54
N ARG A 230 -1.69 0.26 -11.65
CA ARG A 230 -2.25 -0.64 -10.62
C ARG A 230 -1.73 -0.37 -9.21
N PRO A 231 -1.75 0.88 -8.72
CA PRO A 231 -1.25 1.22 -7.40
C PRO A 231 -1.99 0.51 -6.25
N VAL A 232 -3.22 0.04 -6.47
CA VAL A 232 -3.98 -0.71 -5.47
C VAL A 232 -3.27 -2.01 -5.05
N GLU A 233 -2.43 -2.58 -5.92
CA GLU A 233 -1.65 -3.78 -5.62
C GLU A 233 -0.48 -3.52 -4.66
N THR A 234 -0.19 -2.25 -4.32
CA THR A 234 0.84 -1.86 -3.33
C THR A 234 0.30 -1.81 -1.90
N ILE A 235 -1.01 -1.99 -1.71
CA ILE A 235 -1.62 -2.02 -0.39
C ILE A 235 -1.07 -3.23 0.37
N ILE A 236 -0.72 -3.03 1.64
CA ILE A 236 -0.09 -4.05 2.51
C ILE A 236 1.33 -4.44 2.05
N SER A 237 1.98 -3.66 1.17
CA SER A 237 3.35 -3.95 0.69
C SER A 237 4.41 -4.00 1.79
N GLY A 238 4.34 -3.12 2.79
CA GLY A 238 5.30 -3.11 3.91
C GLY A 238 5.29 -4.42 4.71
N PRO A 239 4.14 -4.81 5.31
CA PRO A 239 4.04 -6.10 6.01
C PRO A 239 4.40 -7.29 5.13
N ALA A 240 4.02 -7.30 3.84
CA ALA A 240 4.40 -8.35 2.91
C ALA A 240 5.93 -8.42 2.68
N ALA A 241 6.60 -7.26 2.60
CA ALA A 241 8.05 -7.18 2.53
C ALA A 241 8.70 -7.74 3.78
N SER A 242 8.15 -7.47 4.98
CA SER A 242 8.62 -8.04 6.24
C SER A 242 8.55 -9.57 6.25
N LEU A 243 7.49 -10.17 5.69
CA LEU A 243 7.39 -11.63 5.54
C LEU A 243 8.52 -12.18 4.66
N ILE A 244 8.77 -11.58 3.50
CA ILE A 244 9.84 -11.99 2.60
C ILE A 244 11.22 -11.80 3.25
N GLY A 245 11.44 -10.66 3.90
CA GLY A 245 12.68 -10.37 4.63
C GLY A 245 12.95 -11.39 5.73
N ALA A 246 11.93 -11.74 6.54
CA ALA A 246 12.05 -12.76 7.57
C ALA A 246 12.42 -14.14 6.99
N MET A 247 11.82 -14.53 5.86
CA MET A 247 12.18 -15.77 5.17
C MET A 247 13.65 -15.75 4.74
N VAL A 248 14.11 -14.65 4.12
CA VAL A 248 15.49 -14.52 3.62
C VAL A 248 16.49 -14.58 4.78
N LEU A 249 16.23 -13.88 5.88
CA LEU A 249 17.12 -13.82 7.03
C LEU A 249 17.19 -15.12 7.83
N THR A 250 16.09 -15.86 7.92
CA THR A 250 16.01 -17.08 8.75
C THR A 250 16.16 -18.38 7.96
N GLY A 251 15.93 -18.33 6.64
CA GLY A 251 15.83 -19.52 5.79
C GLY A 251 14.54 -20.32 5.98
N HIS A 252 13.63 -19.91 6.87
CA HIS A 252 12.38 -20.63 7.14
C HIS A 252 11.31 -20.30 6.09
N LYS A 253 10.91 -21.33 5.34
CA LYS A 253 9.89 -21.23 4.28
C LYS A 253 8.45 -21.35 4.80
N ASP A 254 8.27 -21.93 5.97
CA ASP A 254 6.99 -22.10 6.63
C ASP A 254 7.10 -21.52 8.04
N ALA A 255 6.46 -20.37 8.25
CA ALA A 255 6.58 -19.62 9.50
C ALA A 255 5.35 -18.75 9.75
N ILE A 256 5.14 -18.39 11.02
CA ILE A 256 4.32 -17.24 11.41
C ILE A 256 5.31 -16.12 11.68
N VAL A 257 5.13 -15.00 11.00
CA VAL A 257 5.97 -13.81 11.17
C VAL A 257 5.14 -12.74 11.85
N MET A 258 5.71 -12.14 12.89
CA MET A 258 5.08 -11.08 13.67
C MET A 258 5.97 -9.85 13.58
N ASP A 259 5.51 -8.84 12.83
CA ASP A 259 6.17 -7.55 12.69
C ASP A 259 5.56 -6.55 13.67
N MET A 260 6.26 -6.25 14.75
CA MET A 260 5.78 -5.33 15.79
C MET A 260 6.43 -3.96 15.60
N GLY A 261 5.61 -2.99 15.21
CA GLY A 261 5.94 -1.58 15.22
C GLY A 261 5.63 -0.92 16.57
N GLY A 262 5.70 0.42 16.61
CA GLY A 262 5.31 1.19 17.80
C GLY A 262 3.80 1.17 18.07
N THR A 263 2.97 1.09 17.03
CA THR A 263 1.50 1.23 17.16
C THR A 263 0.75 -0.07 16.90
N THR A 264 1.25 -0.90 15.99
CA THR A 264 0.57 -2.08 15.48
C THR A 264 1.52 -3.27 15.46
N THR A 265 0.94 -4.46 15.46
CA THR A 265 1.64 -5.70 15.18
C THR A 265 0.96 -6.36 14.00
N ASP A 266 1.69 -6.57 12.92
CA ASP A 266 1.23 -7.26 11.73
C ASP A 266 1.65 -8.73 11.80
N ILE A 267 0.70 -9.64 11.67
CA ILE A 267 0.91 -11.08 11.78
C ILE A 267 0.56 -11.73 10.45
N GLY A 268 1.56 -12.30 9.78
CA GLY A 268 1.38 -12.98 8.49
C GLY A 268 1.92 -14.40 8.51
N ILE A 269 1.49 -15.19 7.54
CA ILE A 269 1.88 -16.59 7.42
C ILE A 269 2.67 -16.80 6.14
N LEU A 270 3.86 -17.39 6.27
CA LEU A 270 4.62 -17.95 5.17
C LEU A 270 4.25 -19.42 4.98
N ARG A 271 4.05 -19.80 3.73
CA ARG A 271 3.88 -21.19 3.29
C ARG A 271 4.71 -21.43 2.04
N ASN A 272 5.54 -22.46 2.05
CA ASN A 272 6.43 -22.79 0.91
C ASN A 272 7.27 -21.61 0.41
N GLY A 273 7.68 -20.72 1.32
CA GLY A 273 8.49 -19.54 1.03
C GLY A 273 7.72 -18.41 0.34
N ARG A 274 6.39 -18.40 0.46
CA ARG A 274 5.53 -17.33 -0.06
C ARG A 274 4.55 -16.86 1.00
N PRO A 275 4.21 -15.56 1.04
CA PRO A 275 3.07 -15.09 1.82
C PRO A 275 1.81 -15.85 1.43
N ARG A 276 1.04 -16.30 2.43
CA ARG A 276 -0.32 -16.76 2.20
C ARG A 276 -1.14 -15.57 1.70
N LEU A 277 -1.91 -15.75 0.64
CA LEU A 277 -2.81 -14.72 0.10
C LEU A 277 -4.25 -15.02 0.50
N ASP A 278 -5.08 -13.97 0.67
CA ASP A 278 -6.52 -14.14 0.83
C ASP A 278 -7.15 -14.47 -0.54
N PRO A 279 -7.74 -15.66 -0.73
CA PRO A 279 -8.33 -16.05 -2.03
C PRO A 279 -9.55 -15.21 -2.41
N GLU A 280 -10.24 -14.61 -1.44
CA GLU A 280 -11.39 -13.73 -1.68
C GLU A 280 -10.99 -12.28 -1.95
N GLY A 281 -9.71 -11.95 -1.74
CA GLY A 281 -9.14 -10.62 -1.83
C GLY A 281 -9.17 -9.87 -0.51
N ALA A 282 -8.23 -8.94 -0.34
CA ALA A 282 -7.98 -8.27 0.93
C ALA A 282 -9.18 -7.44 1.43
N VAL A 283 -9.37 -7.41 2.76
CA VAL A 283 -10.26 -6.44 3.42
C VAL A 283 -9.48 -5.17 3.73
N ILE A 284 -9.89 -4.05 3.16
CA ILE A 284 -9.22 -2.76 3.35
C ILE A 284 -10.26 -1.75 3.83
N GLY A 285 -10.01 -1.12 4.99
CA GLY A 285 -10.97 -0.18 5.60
C GLY A 285 -12.31 -0.83 5.94
N GLY A 286 -12.33 -2.13 6.24
CA GLY A 286 -13.55 -2.91 6.49
C GLY A 286 -14.36 -3.27 5.24
N LYS A 287 -13.79 -3.06 4.03
CA LYS A 287 -14.45 -3.36 2.75
C LYS A 287 -13.70 -4.47 2.02
N ARG A 288 -14.45 -5.46 1.53
CA ARG A 288 -13.90 -6.54 0.70
C ARG A 288 -13.50 -5.98 -0.66
N THR A 289 -12.28 -6.30 -1.09
CA THR A 289 -11.75 -5.90 -2.40
C THR A 289 -11.36 -7.14 -3.21
N ARG A 290 -10.97 -6.96 -4.47
CA ARG A 290 -10.37 -8.01 -5.32
C ARG A 290 -8.86 -7.87 -5.44
N VAL A 291 -8.23 -7.15 -4.52
CA VAL A 291 -6.78 -7.01 -4.44
C VAL A 291 -6.19 -8.31 -3.90
N MET A 292 -5.29 -8.92 -4.66
CA MET A 292 -4.50 -10.06 -4.20
C MET A 292 -3.37 -9.53 -3.32
N ALA A 293 -3.51 -9.68 -2.01
CA ALA A 293 -2.49 -9.29 -1.04
C ALA A 293 -2.28 -10.40 -0.01
N ALA A 294 -1.18 -10.29 0.73
CA ALA A 294 -0.86 -11.14 1.85
C ALA A 294 -1.99 -11.10 2.88
N ASP A 295 -2.39 -12.27 3.33
CA ASP A 295 -3.34 -12.49 4.41
C ASP A 295 -2.64 -12.19 5.73
N ILE A 296 -2.87 -10.97 6.21
CA ILE A 296 -2.20 -10.38 7.37
C ILE A 296 -3.26 -9.89 8.34
N GLU A 297 -3.10 -10.33 9.59
CA GLU A 297 -3.90 -9.88 10.72
C GLU A 297 -3.15 -8.76 11.45
N THR A 298 -3.74 -7.56 11.53
CA THR A 298 -3.15 -6.43 12.24
C THR A 298 -3.78 -6.27 13.61
N SER A 299 -2.97 -6.39 14.66
CA SER A 299 -3.35 -6.02 16.02
C SER A 299 -2.99 -4.56 16.30
N GLY A 300 -3.91 -3.80 16.90
CA GLY A 300 -3.70 -2.40 17.34
C GLY A 300 -2.82 -2.26 18.59
N ILE A 301 -1.94 -3.22 18.82
CA ILE A 301 -1.00 -3.29 19.93
C ILE A 301 0.41 -3.28 19.35
N GLY A 302 1.27 -2.42 19.88
CA GLY A 302 2.69 -2.32 19.51
C GLY A 302 3.56 -1.89 20.69
N GLY A 303 4.79 -1.47 20.42
CA GLY A 303 5.76 -1.08 21.45
C GLY A 303 5.38 0.15 22.29
N ASP A 304 4.54 1.04 21.75
CA ASP A 304 4.10 2.29 22.39
C ASP A 304 2.72 2.17 23.03
N SER A 305 2.13 0.97 23.06
CA SER A 305 0.80 0.74 23.61
C SER A 305 0.76 1.01 25.11
N ARG A 306 -0.21 1.82 25.53
CA ARG A 306 -0.38 2.19 26.94
C ARG A 306 -0.85 1.00 27.76
N ILE A 307 -0.08 0.73 28.80
CA ILE A 307 -0.41 -0.21 29.86
C ILE A 307 -1.29 0.50 30.89
N LEU A 308 -2.48 -0.05 31.13
CA LEU A 308 -3.37 0.35 32.22
C LEU A 308 -3.33 -0.71 33.32
N VAL A 309 -3.03 -0.29 34.54
CA VAL A 309 -3.02 -1.16 35.71
C VAL A 309 -4.21 -0.79 36.60
N ASN A 310 -5.13 -1.74 36.80
CA ASN A 310 -6.27 -1.60 37.70
C ASN A 310 -6.26 -2.74 38.73
N GLY A 311 -5.60 -2.49 39.87
CA GLY A 311 -5.34 -3.52 40.87
C GLY A 311 -4.46 -4.64 40.30
N PRO A 312 -4.88 -5.92 40.32
CA PRO A 312 -4.13 -7.03 39.73
C PRO A 312 -4.26 -7.12 38.20
N ASN A 313 -5.22 -6.39 37.60
CA ASN A 313 -5.48 -6.48 36.17
C ASN A 313 -4.60 -5.51 35.40
N MET A 314 -3.93 -6.02 34.37
CA MET A 314 -3.15 -5.24 33.43
C MET A 314 -3.77 -5.35 32.04
N ILE A 315 -4.04 -4.20 31.42
CA ILE A 315 -4.69 -4.11 30.11
C ILE A 315 -3.80 -3.30 29.18
N LEU A 316 -3.53 -3.84 27.99
CA LEU A 316 -2.95 -3.08 26.89
C LEU A 316 -4.06 -2.37 26.13
N SER A 317 -3.93 -1.05 26.00
CA SER A 317 -4.83 -0.24 25.19
C SER A 317 -4.16 0.20 23.90
N SER A 318 -4.95 0.42 22.86
CA SER A 318 -4.49 0.94 21.56
C SER A 318 -4.05 2.41 21.60
N LEU A 319 -4.18 3.08 22.75
CA LEU A 319 -3.68 4.44 22.94
C LEU A 319 -2.17 4.42 23.08
N ARG A 320 -1.52 5.35 22.38
CA ARG A 320 -0.07 5.50 22.39
C ARG A 320 0.39 6.32 23.59
N VAL A 321 1.45 5.87 24.23
CA VAL A 321 2.23 6.65 25.18
C VAL A 321 3.69 6.56 24.79
N MET A 322 4.43 7.64 25.00
CA MET A 322 5.87 7.63 24.77
C MET A 322 6.52 6.63 25.74
N PRO A 323 7.28 5.63 25.23
CA PRO A 323 8.00 4.70 26.08
C PRO A 323 8.97 5.43 27.01
N VAL A 324 9.06 4.99 28.27
CA VAL A 324 9.95 5.62 29.27
C VAL A 324 11.40 5.63 28.79
N CYS A 325 11.84 4.59 28.09
CA CYS A 325 13.19 4.51 27.52
C CYS A 325 13.46 5.59 26.46
N LEU A 326 12.45 6.00 25.70
CA LEU A 326 12.55 7.10 24.74
C LEU A 326 12.51 8.45 25.46
N ALA A 327 11.59 8.61 26.43
CA ALA A 327 11.49 9.82 27.25
C ALA A 327 12.81 10.17 27.96
N CYS A 328 13.59 9.17 28.38
CA CYS A 328 14.90 9.37 29.01
C CYS A 328 15.93 10.08 28.10
N LYS A 329 15.74 10.05 26.77
CA LYS A 329 16.63 10.76 25.83
C LYS A 329 16.29 12.25 25.73
N GLU A 330 15.06 12.62 26.04
CA GLU A 330 14.55 13.99 25.86
C GLU A 330 14.46 14.74 27.19
N TRP A 331 14.18 14.04 28.29
CA TRP A 331 14.11 14.61 29.63
C TRP A 331 15.00 13.89 30.63
N GLU A 332 16.03 14.59 31.09
CA GLU A 332 17.02 14.05 32.02
C GLU A 332 16.40 13.63 33.37
N PHE A 333 15.36 14.34 33.86
CA PHE A 333 14.67 13.97 35.10
C PHE A 333 13.96 12.61 35.04
N VAL A 334 13.59 12.14 33.84
CA VAL A 334 12.98 10.82 33.63
C VAL A 334 14.03 9.70 33.75
N HIS A 335 15.28 10.02 33.45
CA HIS A 335 16.40 9.08 33.51
C HIS A 335 16.62 8.54 34.94
N ASP A 336 16.46 9.38 35.96
CA ASP A 336 16.55 8.99 37.36
C ASP A 336 15.41 8.07 37.81
N TYR A 337 14.23 8.21 37.19
CA TYR A 337 13.11 7.31 37.44
C TYR A 337 13.33 5.96 36.74
N TYR A 338 13.81 5.97 35.49
CA TYR A 338 14.11 4.76 34.73
C TYR A 338 15.21 3.90 35.37
N ARG A 339 16.28 4.52 35.89
CA ARG A 339 17.32 3.80 36.65
C ARG A 339 16.73 3.07 37.85
N ARG A 340 15.87 3.73 38.62
CA ARG A 340 15.16 3.12 39.77
C ARG A 340 14.28 1.95 39.36
N LEU A 341 13.67 1.98 38.17
CA LEU A 341 12.87 0.86 37.64
C LEU A 341 13.72 -0.33 37.18
N LYS A 342 14.92 -0.10 36.62
CA LYS A 342 15.83 -1.17 36.15
C LYS A 342 16.29 -2.10 37.28
N ASP A 343 16.43 -1.56 38.49
CA ASP A 343 16.84 -2.31 39.67
C ASP A 343 15.67 -3.09 40.33
N ILE A 344 14.44 -2.89 39.85
CA ILE A 344 13.29 -3.68 40.26
C ILE A 344 13.36 -5.02 39.53
N VAL A 345 13.88 -6.04 40.21
CA VAL A 345 13.81 -7.42 39.75
C VAL A 345 12.34 -7.78 39.53
N SER A 346 11.97 -8.06 38.28
CA SER A 346 10.70 -8.70 37.95
C SER A 346 10.59 -9.98 38.78
N ARG A 347 9.76 -9.96 39.82
CA ARG A 347 9.26 -11.18 40.42
C ARG A 347 8.11 -11.60 39.51
N PRO A 348 8.18 -12.78 38.84
CA PRO A 348 7.01 -13.30 38.17
C PRO A 348 5.88 -13.37 39.22
N THR A 349 4.75 -12.75 38.92
CA THR A 349 3.54 -12.92 39.72
C THR A 349 3.21 -14.43 39.76
N PRO A 350 2.84 -15.01 40.92
CA PRO A 350 2.55 -16.44 41.05
C PRO A 350 1.50 -16.98 40.07
#